data_AF-A0A924NIG8-F1
#
_entry.id   AF-A0A924NIG8-F1
#
_cell.length_a   1.000
_cell.length_b   1.000
_cell.length_c   1.000
_cell.angle_alpha   90.00
_cell.angle_beta   90.00
_cell.angle_gamma   90.00
#
_symmetry.space_group_name_H-M   'P 1'
#
loop_
_entity.id
_entity.type
_entity.pdbx_description
1 polymer ?
#
loop_
_entity_poly.entity_id
_entity_poly.type
_entity_poly.pdbx_seq_one_letter_code
_entity_poly.pdbx_strand_id
1 'polypeptide(L)'
;MTGWGVATSAFQIEGALTADGRGPSTWDEFCTRPGAVLDGSDGAVACDSYHRVDEDLALLVGLGVSSYRFSIAWPRVQPTGAGPVNAPGLDHYDRVVDRLLAAGIEPMPTLSHWDLPLALEQAGGWPSRDTAERFADYALLVTGRLGDRVCTWATLNEPWCTAYLGHAAGVFAPGRRDPAAAQAAVHHLLLGHALAAHAVRAAQPGLQVGLVLNLAPVRLDDDGDPEARDVVDALQNRQGSGVLGLGPVHGPRPLDLFHPEVGIVLAQLRQRGPRFGVGGFGGQSTSGGCGHEARGR
;
A
#
# COMPACT_ATOMS: atom_id res chain seq x y z
N MET A 1 -2.38 1.44 -25.22
CA MET A 1 -3.80 1.79 -25.06
C MET A 1 -3.96 2.42 -23.70
N THR A 2 -4.68 3.54 -23.60
CA THR A 2 -5.10 4.12 -22.31
C THR A 2 -6.21 3.23 -21.75
N GLY A 3 -5.95 2.59 -20.62
CA GLY A 3 -6.89 1.71 -19.94
C GLY A 3 -7.43 2.34 -18.65
N TRP A 4 -8.64 1.95 -18.25
CA TRP A 4 -9.25 2.36 -16.97
C TRP A 4 -9.11 1.21 -15.96
N GLY A 5 -8.84 1.55 -14.70
CA GLY A 5 -8.74 0.58 -13.62
C GLY A 5 -9.53 1.00 -12.39
N VAL A 6 -9.81 0.02 -11.53
CA VAL A 6 -10.41 0.23 -10.19
C VAL A 6 -9.49 -0.34 -9.12
N ALA A 7 -9.68 0.08 -7.86
CA ALA A 7 -8.80 -0.31 -6.77
C ALA A 7 -9.56 -0.66 -5.48
N THR A 8 -9.03 -1.63 -4.73
CA THR A 8 -9.51 -2.06 -3.40
C THR A 8 -8.33 -2.33 -2.46
N SER A 9 -8.62 -2.64 -1.20
CA SER A 9 -7.63 -3.14 -0.24
C SER A 9 -8.19 -4.33 0.56
N ALA A 10 -7.30 -5.25 0.92
CA ALA A 10 -7.61 -6.54 1.51
C ALA A 10 -8.52 -6.43 2.74
N PHE A 11 -8.09 -5.71 3.78
CA PHE A 11 -8.88 -5.58 5.01
C PHE A 11 -10.24 -4.90 4.79
N GLN A 12 -10.37 -4.05 3.77
CA GLN A 12 -11.61 -3.32 3.48
C GLN A 12 -12.66 -4.15 2.73
N ILE A 13 -12.28 -5.24 2.05
CA ILE A 13 -13.22 -6.03 1.23
C ILE A 13 -13.24 -7.52 1.56
N GLU A 14 -12.14 -8.12 2.02
CA GLU A 14 -12.00 -9.58 2.04
C GLU A 14 -12.87 -10.26 3.10
N GLY A 15 -12.90 -9.73 4.33
CA GLY A 15 -13.50 -10.44 5.45
C GLY A 15 -12.69 -11.66 5.88
N ALA A 16 -13.37 -12.69 6.41
CA ALA A 16 -12.78 -14.01 6.70
C ALA A 16 -11.48 -13.94 7.54
N LEU A 17 -11.52 -13.18 8.63
CA LEU A 17 -10.34 -12.81 9.42
C LEU A 17 -9.61 -13.99 10.08
N THR A 18 -10.30 -15.13 10.25
CA THR A 18 -9.75 -16.36 10.87
C THR A 18 -9.61 -17.52 9.89
N ALA A 19 -9.93 -17.33 8.60
CA ALA A 19 -9.85 -18.38 7.61
C ALA A 19 -8.40 -18.69 7.24
N ASP A 20 -8.13 -19.96 6.91
CA ASP A 20 -6.90 -20.41 6.25
C ASP A 20 -5.61 -19.94 6.94
N GLY A 21 -5.62 -19.87 8.27
CA GLY A 21 -4.44 -19.56 9.08
C GLY A 21 -4.04 -18.09 9.09
N ARG A 22 -4.89 -17.17 8.62
CA ARG A 22 -4.66 -15.71 8.75
C ARG A 22 -4.40 -15.32 10.21
N GLY A 23 -3.35 -14.54 10.45
CA GLY A 23 -3.07 -13.90 11.74
C GLY A 23 -3.85 -12.58 11.93
N PRO A 24 -3.94 -12.05 13.15
CA PRO A 24 -4.51 -10.72 13.37
C PRO A 24 -3.59 -9.62 12.81
N SER A 25 -4.16 -8.54 12.29
CA SER A 25 -3.47 -7.31 11.94
C SER A 25 -3.66 -6.22 13.00
N THR A 26 -2.94 -5.12 12.87
CA THR A 26 -3.16 -3.91 13.65
C THR A 26 -4.59 -3.37 13.54
N TRP A 27 -5.24 -3.53 12.38
CA TRP A 27 -6.62 -3.09 12.18
C TRP A 27 -7.63 -4.00 12.86
N ASP A 28 -7.38 -5.32 12.90
CA ASP A 28 -8.22 -6.25 13.67
C ASP A 28 -8.27 -5.80 15.14
N GLU A 29 -7.11 -5.49 15.73
CA GLU A 29 -7.06 -5.03 17.13
C GLU A 29 -7.63 -3.62 17.29
N PHE A 30 -7.35 -2.69 16.37
CA PHE A 30 -7.83 -1.32 16.46
C PHE A 30 -9.35 -1.22 16.46
N CYS A 31 -10.03 -2.01 15.61
CA CYS A 31 -11.49 -2.04 15.52
C CYS A 31 -12.16 -2.53 16.82
N THR A 32 -11.48 -3.30 17.68
CA THR A 32 -12.03 -3.73 18.97
C THR A 32 -12.17 -2.60 19.99
N ARG A 33 -11.53 -1.45 19.75
CA ARG A 33 -11.50 -0.35 20.71
C ARG A 33 -12.77 0.49 20.62
N PRO A 34 -13.49 0.73 21.73
CA PRO A 34 -14.68 1.58 21.72
C PRO A 34 -14.41 2.97 21.14
N GLY A 35 -15.19 3.37 20.13
CA GLY A 35 -15.08 4.67 19.48
C GLY A 35 -13.91 4.83 18.51
N ALA A 36 -13.12 3.78 18.23
CA ALA A 36 -12.08 3.82 17.20
C ALA A 36 -12.65 3.85 15.78
N VAL A 37 -13.78 3.17 15.56
CA VAL A 37 -14.59 3.24 14.34
C VAL A 37 -15.93 3.90 14.69
N LEU A 38 -16.40 4.83 13.85
CA LEU A 38 -17.54 5.70 14.12
C LEU A 38 -18.81 4.94 14.54
N ASP A 39 -19.12 3.84 13.84
CA ASP A 39 -20.27 2.97 14.09
C ASP A 39 -19.90 1.67 14.83
N GLY A 40 -18.64 1.53 15.24
CA GLY A 40 -18.11 0.33 15.88
C GLY A 40 -17.99 -0.90 14.96
N SER A 41 -18.11 -0.72 13.64
CA SER A 41 -17.89 -1.81 12.68
C SER A 41 -16.42 -2.26 12.61
N ASP A 42 -16.21 -3.44 12.06
CA ASP A 42 -14.89 -4.04 11.84
C ASP A 42 -14.77 -4.65 10.43
N GLY A 43 -13.63 -5.29 10.16
CA GLY A 43 -13.35 -6.00 8.92
C GLY A 43 -13.75 -7.48 8.91
N ALA A 44 -14.56 -7.97 9.86
CA ALA A 44 -14.82 -9.41 10.02
C ALA A 44 -15.46 -10.05 8.79
N VAL A 45 -16.44 -9.36 8.22
CA VAL A 45 -17.13 -9.77 6.99
C VAL A 45 -16.76 -8.85 5.83
N ALA A 46 -16.73 -7.52 6.05
CA ALA A 46 -16.49 -6.53 5.00
C ALA A 46 -17.43 -6.76 3.78
N CYS A 47 -16.86 -6.98 2.59
CA CYS A 47 -17.62 -7.35 1.39
C CYS A 47 -17.66 -8.87 1.14
N ASP A 48 -17.03 -9.66 2.01
CA ASP A 48 -16.87 -11.11 1.88
C ASP A 48 -16.15 -11.54 0.57
N SER A 49 -15.32 -10.64 0.03
CA SER A 49 -14.57 -10.86 -1.22
C SER A 49 -13.62 -12.06 -1.14
N TYR A 50 -13.26 -12.50 0.06
CA TYR A 50 -12.47 -13.72 0.24
C TYR A 50 -13.21 -14.97 -0.32
N HIS A 51 -14.53 -15.02 -0.18
CA HIS A 51 -15.37 -16.10 -0.72
C HIS A 51 -16.04 -15.74 -2.05
N ARG A 52 -16.17 -14.44 -2.36
CA ARG A 52 -16.94 -13.91 -3.50
C ARG A 52 -16.10 -13.44 -4.68
N VAL A 53 -14.88 -13.96 -4.82
CA VAL A 53 -13.96 -13.60 -5.93
C VAL A 53 -14.63 -13.69 -7.31
N ASP A 54 -15.50 -14.68 -7.53
CA ASP A 54 -16.15 -14.90 -8.83
C ASP A 54 -17.25 -13.87 -9.11
N GLU A 55 -17.94 -13.41 -8.07
CA GLU A 55 -18.93 -12.34 -8.16
C GLU A 55 -18.24 -10.99 -8.43
N ASP A 56 -17.16 -10.70 -7.70
CA ASP A 56 -16.37 -9.49 -7.89
C ASP A 56 -15.76 -9.44 -9.30
N LEU A 57 -15.23 -10.57 -9.79
CA LEU A 57 -14.70 -10.67 -11.15
C LEU A 57 -15.77 -10.39 -12.21
N ALA A 58 -16.99 -10.93 -12.03
CA ALA A 58 -18.09 -10.68 -12.95
C ALA A 58 -18.44 -9.18 -13.02
N LEU A 59 -18.38 -8.47 -11.88
CA LEU A 59 -18.57 -7.02 -11.82
C LEU A 59 -17.45 -6.26 -12.54
N LEU A 60 -16.19 -6.66 -12.33
CA LEU A 60 -15.04 -6.05 -13.02
C LEU A 60 -15.14 -6.20 -14.54
N VAL A 61 -15.49 -7.40 -15.01
CA VAL A 61 -15.73 -7.66 -16.44
C VAL A 61 -16.90 -6.83 -16.96
N GLY A 62 -18.00 -6.76 -16.20
CA GLY A 62 -19.16 -5.94 -16.56
C GLY A 62 -18.87 -4.45 -16.66
N LEU A 63 -17.95 -3.93 -15.83
CA LEU A 63 -17.45 -2.55 -15.90
C LEU A 63 -16.52 -2.31 -17.10
N GLY A 64 -15.94 -3.35 -17.68
CA GLY A 64 -15.02 -3.24 -18.81
C GLY A 64 -13.67 -2.60 -18.46
N VAL A 65 -13.21 -2.79 -17.21
CA VAL A 65 -11.89 -2.28 -16.77
C VAL A 65 -10.76 -3.11 -17.37
N SER A 66 -9.62 -2.47 -17.61
CA SER A 66 -8.41 -3.13 -18.13
C SER A 66 -7.45 -3.54 -17.03
N SER A 67 -7.57 -2.97 -15.83
CA SER A 67 -6.70 -3.30 -14.70
C SER A 67 -7.44 -3.26 -13.37
N TYR A 68 -6.94 -4.04 -12.42
CA TYR A 68 -7.45 -4.08 -11.05
C TYR A 68 -6.31 -4.03 -10.05
N ARG A 69 -6.26 -2.95 -9.27
CA ARG A 69 -5.36 -2.86 -8.11
C ARG A 69 -6.07 -3.43 -6.89
N PHE A 70 -5.44 -4.42 -6.26
CA PHE A 70 -5.85 -4.93 -4.96
C PHE A 70 -4.64 -4.93 -4.04
N SER A 71 -4.83 -5.15 -2.73
CA SER A 71 -3.70 -5.39 -1.83
C SER A 71 -3.67 -6.84 -1.36
N ILE A 72 -2.49 -7.28 -0.93
CA ILE A 72 -2.27 -8.61 -0.35
C ILE A 72 -2.19 -8.43 1.15
N ALA A 73 -3.05 -9.13 1.90
CA ALA A 73 -2.99 -9.11 3.35
C ALA A 73 -1.73 -9.82 3.82
N TRP A 74 -0.73 -9.04 4.25
CA TRP A 74 0.48 -9.58 4.90
C TRP A 74 0.17 -10.61 6.00
N PRO A 75 -0.80 -10.40 6.92
CA PRO A 75 -1.13 -11.41 7.93
C PRO A 75 -1.76 -12.69 7.38
N ARG A 76 -2.19 -12.75 6.11
CA ARG A 76 -2.56 -14.02 5.47
C ARG A 76 -1.35 -14.78 4.99
N VAL A 77 -0.33 -14.08 4.47
CA VAL A 77 0.87 -14.70 3.89
C VAL A 77 1.90 -15.04 4.95
N GLN A 78 2.10 -14.18 5.93
CA GLN A 78 2.93 -14.40 7.11
C GLN A 78 2.15 -13.97 8.36
N PRO A 79 1.46 -14.89 9.05
CA PRO A 79 0.56 -14.56 10.16
C PRO A 79 1.20 -13.78 11.31
N THR A 80 2.49 -14.00 11.56
CA THR A 80 3.26 -13.26 12.57
C THR A 80 4.20 -12.22 11.95
N GLY A 81 4.13 -12.00 10.64
CA GLY A 81 4.99 -11.08 9.89
C GLY A 81 6.43 -11.56 9.69
N ALA A 82 6.73 -12.82 9.99
CA ALA A 82 8.03 -13.44 9.76
C ALA A 82 7.88 -14.95 9.52
N GLY A 83 8.94 -15.59 9.03
CA GLY A 83 8.97 -17.03 8.80
C GLY A 83 8.45 -17.45 7.41
N PRO A 84 8.15 -18.75 7.21
CA PRO A 84 7.70 -19.25 5.92
C PRO A 84 6.31 -18.73 5.55
N VAL A 85 5.99 -18.84 4.25
CA VAL A 85 4.66 -18.55 3.73
C VAL A 85 3.62 -19.49 4.34
N ASN A 86 2.49 -18.92 4.77
CA ASN A 86 1.25 -19.64 4.96
C ASN A 86 0.61 -19.92 3.59
N ALA A 87 0.83 -21.13 3.06
CA ALA A 87 0.46 -21.48 1.69
C ALA A 87 -1.03 -21.25 1.35
N PRO A 88 -2.01 -21.67 2.18
CA PRO A 88 -3.42 -21.37 1.93
C PRO A 88 -3.72 -19.87 1.74
N GLY A 89 -3.07 -19.02 2.54
CA GLY A 89 -3.22 -17.56 2.44
C GLY A 89 -2.68 -17.00 1.12
N LEU A 90 -1.52 -17.46 0.66
CA LEU A 90 -0.96 -17.01 -0.62
C LEU A 90 -1.67 -17.64 -1.84
N ASP A 91 -2.18 -18.87 -1.70
CA ASP A 91 -2.95 -19.55 -2.75
C ASP A 91 -4.28 -18.83 -3.05
N HIS A 92 -4.84 -18.08 -2.09
CA HIS A 92 -5.98 -17.19 -2.36
C HIS A 92 -5.63 -16.16 -3.44
N TYR A 93 -4.51 -15.45 -3.29
CA TYR A 93 -4.07 -14.42 -4.23
C TYR A 93 -3.58 -15.00 -5.57
N ASP A 94 -2.96 -16.19 -5.53
CA ASP A 94 -2.61 -16.97 -6.73
C ASP A 94 -3.85 -17.21 -7.62
N ARG A 95 -4.96 -17.64 -7.01
CA ARG A 95 -6.25 -17.81 -7.71
C ARG A 95 -6.86 -16.50 -8.20
N VAL A 96 -6.78 -15.43 -7.40
CA VAL A 96 -7.29 -14.10 -7.81
C VAL A 96 -6.54 -13.61 -9.05
N VAL A 97 -5.21 -13.71 -9.05
CA VAL A 97 -4.37 -13.33 -10.20
C VAL A 97 -4.72 -14.14 -11.44
N ASP A 98 -4.86 -15.47 -11.33
CA ASP A 98 -5.22 -16.33 -12.46
C ASP A 98 -6.56 -15.94 -13.08
N ARG A 99 -7.55 -15.66 -12.22
CA ARG A 99 -8.89 -15.27 -12.66
C ARG A 99 -8.92 -13.91 -13.35
N LEU A 100 -8.17 -12.93 -12.83
CA LEU A 100 -8.04 -11.61 -13.47
C LEU A 100 -7.38 -11.73 -14.84
N LEU A 101 -6.27 -12.46 -14.94
CA LEU A 101 -5.55 -12.66 -16.20
C LEU A 101 -6.39 -13.43 -17.22
N ALA A 102 -7.13 -14.47 -16.80
CA ALA A 102 -8.05 -15.20 -17.65
C ALA A 102 -9.19 -14.32 -18.19
N ALA A 103 -9.60 -13.29 -17.44
CA ALA A 103 -10.58 -12.29 -17.85
C ALA A 103 -9.97 -11.13 -18.68
N GLY A 104 -8.66 -11.14 -18.93
CA GLY A 104 -7.97 -10.07 -19.65
C GLY A 104 -7.79 -8.78 -18.84
N ILE A 105 -7.86 -8.87 -17.50
CA ILE A 105 -7.69 -7.74 -16.58
C ILE A 105 -6.28 -7.81 -15.99
N GLU A 106 -5.50 -6.73 -16.13
CA GLU A 106 -4.14 -6.65 -15.59
C GLU A 106 -4.17 -6.54 -14.05
N PRO A 107 -3.58 -7.51 -13.32
CA PRO A 107 -3.45 -7.43 -11.86
C PRO A 107 -2.35 -6.44 -11.46
N MET A 108 -2.66 -5.55 -10.51
CA MET A 108 -1.72 -4.58 -9.96
C MET A 108 -1.66 -4.68 -8.42
N PRO A 109 -1.09 -5.73 -7.83
CA PRO A 109 -1.07 -5.92 -6.40
C PRO A 109 -0.26 -4.85 -5.65
N THR A 110 -0.77 -4.48 -4.48
CA THR A 110 -0.10 -3.68 -3.46
C THR A 110 0.31 -4.58 -2.30
N LEU A 111 1.61 -4.67 -2.00
CA LEU A 111 2.14 -5.61 -1.02
C LEU A 111 1.66 -5.30 0.40
N SER A 112 1.56 -4.03 0.78
CA SER A 112 1.02 -3.64 2.09
C SER A 112 0.11 -2.42 2.00
N HIS A 113 -1.09 -2.57 2.57
CA HIS A 113 -2.13 -1.55 2.61
C HIS A 113 -2.68 -1.41 4.04
N TRP A 114 -1.76 -1.07 4.95
CA TRP A 114 -1.99 -0.67 6.36
C TRP A 114 -2.27 -1.81 7.35
N ASP A 115 -2.49 -3.03 6.88
CA ASP A 115 -2.80 -4.23 7.66
C ASP A 115 -1.54 -4.98 8.15
N LEU A 116 -0.65 -4.28 8.87
CA LEU A 116 0.55 -4.87 9.46
C LEU A 116 0.18 -6.05 10.38
N PRO A 117 0.84 -7.22 10.31
CA PRO A 117 0.64 -8.31 11.26
C PRO A 117 0.83 -7.81 12.70
N LEU A 118 -0.13 -8.11 13.57
CA LEU A 118 -0.16 -7.58 14.93
C LEU A 118 1.10 -7.94 15.74
N ALA A 119 1.66 -9.12 15.51
CA ALA A 119 2.90 -9.54 16.16
C ALA A 119 4.09 -8.60 15.85
N LEU A 120 4.15 -8.01 14.65
CA LEU A 120 5.17 -7.01 14.31
C LEU A 120 4.91 -5.69 15.05
N GLU A 121 3.66 -5.25 15.17
CA GLU A 121 3.34 -4.06 15.96
C GLU A 121 3.69 -4.25 17.44
N GLN A 122 3.39 -5.42 18.01
CA GLN A 122 3.76 -5.77 19.38
C GLN A 122 5.28 -5.82 19.58
N ALA A 123 6.05 -6.10 18.52
CA ALA A 123 7.51 -6.03 18.51
C ALA A 123 8.08 -4.64 18.17
N GLY A 124 7.23 -3.61 18.07
CA GLY A 124 7.63 -2.21 17.87
C GLY A 124 7.12 -1.56 16.59
N GLY A 125 6.52 -2.34 15.67
CA GLY A 125 5.83 -1.85 14.49
C GLY A 125 6.71 -1.17 13.47
N TRP A 126 6.12 -0.32 12.64
CA TRP A 126 6.87 0.49 11.68
C TRP A 126 7.94 1.41 12.30
N PRO A 127 7.83 1.90 13.55
CA PRO A 127 8.95 2.57 14.22
C PRO A 127 10.19 1.70 14.42
N SER A 128 10.09 0.37 14.34
CA SER A 128 11.23 -0.56 14.39
C SER A 128 11.83 -0.81 13.01
N ARG A 129 13.16 -0.75 12.90
CA ARG A 129 13.90 -1.04 11.66
C ARG A 129 13.71 -2.49 11.20
N ASP A 130 13.57 -3.45 12.12
CA ASP A 130 13.37 -4.87 11.78
C ASP A 130 12.13 -5.05 10.90
N THR A 131 11.05 -4.31 11.15
CA THR A 131 9.82 -4.34 10.33
C THR A 131 10.08 -4.02 8.85
N ALA A 132 11.01 -3.10 8.56
CA ALA A 132 11.39 -2.77 7.18
C ALA A 132 12.13 -3.94 6.50
N GLU A 133 12.95 -4.69 7.25
CA GLU A 133 13.66 -5.87 6.75
C GLU A 133 12.69 -7.04 6.55
N ARG A 134 11.77 -7.27 7.50
CA ARG A 134 10.69 -8.26 7.38
C ARG A 134 9.80 -7.99 6.17
N PHE A 135 9.53 -6.72 5.89
CA PHE A 135 8.75 -6.34 4.72
C PHE A 135 9.46 -6.71 3.41
N ALA A 136 10.79 -6.60 3.34
CA ALA A 136 11.55 -7.02 2.18
C ALA A 136 11.53 -8.55 1.99
N ASP A 137 11.66 -9.32 3.08
CA ASP A 137 11.53 -10.79 3.04
C ASP A 137 10.13 -11.20 2.54
N TYR A 138 9.09 -10.58 3.09
CA TYR A 138 7.70 -10.76 2.67
C TYR A 138 7.50 -10.45 1.17
N ALA A 139 8.03 -9.32 0.71
CA ALA A 139 7.93 -8.90 -0.69
C ALA A 139 8.56 -9.92 -1.65
N LEU A 140 9.71 -10.48 -1.28
CA LEU A 140 10.37 -11.54 -2.06
C LEU A 140 9.53 -12.82 -2.12
N LEU A 141 8.92 -13.23 -1.01
CA LEU A 141 8.09 -14.44 -0.97
C LEU A 141 6.86 -14.30 -1.88
N VAL A 142 6.15 -13.17 -1.79
CA VAL A 142 4.95 -12.92 -2.60
C VAL A 142 5.31 -12.78 -4.08
N THR A 143 6.29 -11.96 -4.41
CA THR A 143 6.71 -11.77 -5.81
C THR A 143 7.34 -13.04 -6.39
N GLY A 144 8.00 -13.88 -5.58
CA GLY A 144 8.51 -15.16 -6.04
C GLY A 144 7.42 -16.16 -6.44
N ARG A 145 6.19 -16.00 -5.92
CA ARG A 145 5.04 -16.86 -6.26
C ARG A 145 4.24 -16.36 -7.45
N LEU A 146 4.13 -15.04 -7.61
CA LEU A 146 3.19 -14.40 -8.55
C LEU A 146 3.90 -13.59 -9.65
N GLY A 147 5.19 -13.30 -9.49
CA GLY A 147 5.97 -12.44 -10.39
C GLY A 147 6.27 -13.04 -11.75
N ASP A 148 5.96 -14.32 -11.96
CA ASP A 148 6.00 -14.96 -13.28
C ASP A 148 4.94 -14.38 -14.24
N ARG A 149 3.83 -13.82 -13.70
CA ARG A 149 2.69 -13.32 -14.48
C ARG A 149 2.17 -11.94 -14.07
N VAL A 150 2.60 -11.42 -12.93
CA VAL A 150 2.28 -10.05 -12.49
C VAL A 150 3.48 -9.15 -12.72
N CYS A 151 3.33 -8.14 -13.58
CA CYS A 151 4.42 -7.23 -13.94
C CYS A 151 4.55 -6.00 -13.04
N THR A 152 3.43 -5.48 -12.54
CA THR A 152 3.36 -4.15 -11.91
C THR A 152 2.99 -4.27 -10.44
N TRP A 153 3.86 -3.75 -9.57
CA TRP A 153 3.78 -3.91 -8.12
C TRP A 153 3.86 -2.57 -7.41
N ALA A 154 2.95 -2.35 -6.46
CA ALA A 154 3.11 -1.32 -5.44
C ALA A 154 3.63 -1.96 -4.15
N THR A 155 4.66 -1.38 -3.53
CA THR A 155 5.13 -1.89 -2.23
C THR A 155 4.18 -1.46 -1.11
N LEU A 156 4.02 -0.16 -0.91
CA LEU A 156 3.23 0.41 0.16
C LEU A 156 2.17 1.34 -0.43
N ASN A 157 0.98 1.31 0.15
CA ASN A 157 -0.01 2.36 -0.03
C ASN A 157 0.13 3.43 1.04
N GLU A 158 0.37 4.68 0.64
CA GLU A 158 0.26 5.87 1.47
C GLU A 158 1.01 5.76 2.81
N PRO A 159 2.36 5.70 2.80
CA PRO A 159 3.16 5.67 4.03
C PRO A 159 2.82 6.80 5.00
N TRP A 160 2.43 7.98 4.49
CA TRP A 160 2.01 9.11 5.30
C TRP A 160 0.84 8.76 6.22
N CYS A 161 -0.17 8.04 5.72
CA CYS A 161 -1.33 7.61 6.51
C CYS A 161 -0.89 6.67 7.64
N THR A 162 -0.10 5.65 7.31
CA THR A 162 0.41 4.67 8.30
C THR A 162 1.22 5.36 9.41
N ALA A 163 2.08 6.32 9.04
CA ALA A 163 2.90 7.04 10.00
C ALA A 163 2.11 8.10 10.78
N TYR A 164 1.53 9.11 10.13
CA TYR A 164 0.96 10.25 10.84
C TYR A 164 -0.43 9.97 11.39
N LEU A 165 -1.32 9.33 10.63
CA LEU A 165 -2.65 8.98 11.15
C LEU A 165 -2.57 7.84 12.16
N GLY A 166 -1.68 6.86 11.92
CA GLY A 166 -1.50 5.69 12.78
C GLY A 166 -0.67 5.94 14.04
N HIS A 167 0.38 6.76 13.96
CA HIS A 167 1.34 6.94 15.05
C HIS A 167 1.33 8.33 15.70
N ALA A 168 0.88 9.40 15.04
CA ALA A 168 0.81 10.74 15.65
C ALA A 168 -0.62 11.13 16.07
N ALA A 169 -1.60 11.01 15.18
CA ALA A 169 -2.98 11.41 15.44
C ALA A 169 -3.78 10.32 16.18
N GLY A 170 -3.41 9.06 15.98
CA GLY A 170 -4.08 7.89 16.57
C GLY A 170 -5.49 7.66 16.03
N VAL A 171 -5.77 8.10 14.80
CA VAL A 171 -7.06 7.92 14.12
C VAL A 171 -7.07 6.71 13.17
N PHE A 172 -5.90 6.19 12.82
CA PHE A 172 -5.73 4.91 12.13
C PHE A 172 -5.07 3.91 13.09
N ALA A 173 -5.19 2.62 12.79
CA ALA A 173 -4.36 1.60 13.44
C ALA A 173 -2.86 1.95 13.29
N PRO A 174 -2.01 1.75 14.31
CA PRO A 174 -2.29 1.12 15.62
C PRO A 174 -2.90 2.08 16.67
N GLY A 175 -3.24 3.31 16.32
CA GLY A 175 -3.91 4.27 17.20
C GLY A 175 -2.99 4.95 18.21
N ARG A 176 -1.69 5.06 17.90
CA ARG A 176 -0.70 5.70 18.79
C ARG A 176 -0.75 7.23 18.65
N ARG A 177 -0.36 7.92 19.73
CA ARG A 177 -0.26 9.39 19.82
C ARG A 177 1.16 9.80 20.22
N ASP A 178 2.11 9.44 19.37
CA ASP A 178 3.54 9.53 19.58
C ASP A 178 4.22 10.10 18.31
N PRO A 179 4.44 11.43 18.26
CA PRO A 179 5.06 12.08 17.11
C PRO A 179 6.48 11.58 16.78
N ALA A 180 7.23 11.14 17.79
CA ALA A 180 8.58 10.61 17.57
C ALA A 180 8.50 9.24 16.87
N ALA A 181 7.56 8.38 17.28
CA ALA A 181 7.28 7.14 16.58
C ALA A 181 6.77 7.37 15.16
N ALA A 182 5.95 8.40 14.93
CA ALA A 182 5.52 8.74 13.57
C ALA A 182 6.70 9.08 12.65
N GLN A 183 7.67 9.87 13.13
CA GLN A 183 8.88 10.17 12.34
C GLN A 183 9.72 8.92 12.06
N ALA A 184 9.91 8.06 13.07
CA ALA A 184 10.58 6.77 12.88
C ALA A 184 9.85 5.87 11.88
N ALA A 185 8.51 5.81 11.97
CA ALA A 185 7.68 5.04 11.06
C ALA A 185 7.81 5.52 9.62
N VAL A 186 7.80 6.84 9.34
CA VAL A 186 8.01 7.33 7.97
C VAL A 186 9.36 6.85 7.43
N HIS A 187 10.43 7.00 8.21
CA HIS A 187 11.76 6.58 7.79
C HIS A 187 11.80 5.08 7.44
N HIS A 188 11.28 4.22 8.31
CA HIS A 188 11.32 2.77 8.10
C HIS A 188 10.33 2.27 7.06
N LEU A 189 9.20 2.95 6.84
CA LEU A 189 8.32 2.67 5.70
C LEU A 189 9.06 2.92 4.38
N LEU A 190 9.74 4.07 4.26
CA LEU A 190 10.51 4.40 3.05
C LEU A 190 11.72 3.47 2.88
N LEU A 191 12.40 3.11 3.98
CA LEU A 191 13.44 2.10 3.98
C LEU A 191 12.90 0.73 3.55
N GLY A 192 11.73 0.31 4.05
CA GLY A 192 11.10 -0.95 3.69
C GLY A 192 10.73 -1.00 2.22
N HIS A 193 10.18 0.09 1.67
CA HIS A 193 9.97 0.23 0.23
C HIS A 193 11.27 0.04 -0.55
N ALA A 194 12.33 0.73 -0.13
CA ALA A 194 13.64 0.63 -0.75
C ALA A 194 14.12 -0.84 -0.71
N LEU A 195 14.32 -1.42 0.48
CA LEU A 195 14.77 -2.80 0.65
C LEU A 195 13.96 -3.81 -0.17
N ALA A 196 12.63 -3.72 -0.16
CA ALA A 196 11.76 -4.58 -0.96
C ALA A 196 11.98 -4.40 -2.46
N ALA A 197 12.00 -3.17 -2.96
CA ALA A 197 12.24 -2.90 -4.38
C ALA A 197 13.61 -3.40 -4.85
N HIS A 198 14.64 -3.26 -4.02
CA HIS A 198 16.00 -3.70 -4.34
C HIS A 198 16.06 -5.23 -4.42
N ALA A 199 15.49 -5.90 -3.42
CA ALA A 199 15.44 -7.35 -3.34
C ALA A 199 14.66 -7.95 -4.52
N VAL A 200 13.46 -7.41 -4.80
CA VAL A 200 12.61 -7.88 -5.89
C VAL A 200 13.28 -7.70 -7.25
N ARG A 201 13.90 -6.54 -7.52
CA ARG A 201 14.60 -6.31 -8.80
C ARG A 201 15.83 -7.17 -8.97
N ALA A 202 16.56 -7.44 -7.88
CA ALA A 202 17.71 -8.34 -7.92
C ALA A 202 17.28 -9.78 -8.26
N ALA A 203 16.15 -10.25 -7.72
CA ALA A 203 15.62 -11.57 -7.98
C ALA A 203 14.90 -11.68 -9.34
N GLN A 204 14.18 -10.63 -9.73
CA GLN A 204 13.28 -10.60 -10.89
C GLN A 204 13.36 -9.24 -11.61
N PRO A 205 14.40 -9.02 -12.44
CA PRO A 205 14.69 -7.72 -13.05
C PRO A 205 13.59 -7.16 -13.97
N GLY A 206 12.68 -8.02 -14.45
CA GLY A 206 11.57 -7.62 -15.33
C GLY A 206 10.38 -6.98 -14.59
N LEU A 207 10.36 -7.00 -13.26
CA LEU A 207 9.25 -6.48 -12.48
C LEU A 207 9.33 -4.95 -12.28
N GLN A 208 8.21 -4.28 -12.51
CA GLN A 208 8.03 -2.86 -12.20
C GLN A 208 7.57 -2.73 -10.75
N VAL A 209 8.44 -2.20 -9.91
CA VAL A 209 8.16 -2.01 -8.48
C VAL A 209 8.18 -0.52 -8.14
N GLY A 210 7.11 -0.03 -7.52
CA GLY A 210 6.96 1.36 -7.13
C GLY A 210 6.22 1.59 -5.81
N LEU A 211 6.11 2.87 -5.44
CA LEU A 211 5.43 3.34 -4.24
C LEU A 211 4.17 4.14 -4.60
N VAL A 212 3.11 4.05 -3.78
CA VAL A 212 1.90 4.87 -3.92
C VAL A 212 1.86 5.95 -2.84
N LEU A 213 1.78 7.21 -3.26
CA LEU A 213 1.75 8.38 -2.37
C LEU A 213 0.40 9.09 -2.46
N ASN A 214 -0.18 9.45 -1.31
CA ASN A 214 -1.34 10.32 -1.19
C ASN A 214 -0.92 11.79 -1.23
N LEU A 215 -0.62 12.30 -2.41
CA LEU A 215 -0.26 13.70 -2.57
C LEU A 215 -1.50 14.60 -2.46
N ALA A 216 -1.37 15.75 -1.79
CA ALA A 216 -2.45 16.73 -1.69
C ALA A 216 -1.97 18.15 -2.05
N PRO A 217 -2.74 18.91 -2.84
CA PRO A 217 -2.38 20.30 -3.13
C PRO A 217 -2.49 21.15 -1.86
N VAL A 218 -1.38 21.78 -1.46
CA VAL A 218 -1.36 22.73 -0.33
C VAL A 218 -1.51 24.15 -0.87
N ARG A 219 -2.60 24.83 -0.51
CA ARG A 219 -2.91 26.20 -0.94
C ARG A 219 -2.99 27.10 0.28
N LEU A 220 -2.57 28.35 0.10
CA LEU A 220 -2.79 29.41 1.07
C LEU A 220 -4.16 30.05 0.82
N ASP A 221 -4.83 30.40 1.92
CA ASP A 221 -5.89 31.40 1.88
C ASP A 221 -5.26 32.81 1.76
N ASP A 222 -6.08 33.84 1.52
CA ASP A 222 -5.62 35.19 1.19
C ASP A 222 -4.72 35.83 2.28
N ASP A 223 -4.88 35.42 3.54
CA ASP A 223 -4.10 35.83 4.71
C ASP A 223 -3.20 34.70 5.27
N GLY A 224 -3.01 33.63 4.51
CA GLY A 224 -2.26 32.45 4.95
C GLY A 224 -0.74 32.68 5.07
N ASP A 225 -0.13 32.00 6.03
CA ASP A 225 1.31 32.01 6.26
C ASP A 225 2.06 31.10 5.28
N PRO A 226 2.93 31.63 4.39
CA PRO A 226 3.73 30.83 3.48
C PRO A 226 4.61 29.78 4.15
N GLU A 227 5.11 30.04 5.36
CA GLU A 227 5.93 29.09 6.10
C GLU A 227 5.10 27.87 6.52
N ALA A 228 3.88 28.10 7.01
CA ALA A 228 2.94 27.03 7.34
C ALA A 228 2.59 26.16 6.12
N ARG A 229 2.36 26.77 4.95
CA ARG A 229 2.17 26.00 3.69
C ARG A 229 3.39 25.14 3.40
N ASP A 230 4.59 25.69 3.51
CA ASP A 230 5.81 24.97 3.16
C ASP A 230 6.07 23.80 4.12
N VAL A 231 5.73 23.93 5.41
CA VAL A 231 5.77 22.83 6.39
C VAL A 231 4.76 21.74 6.04
N VAL A 232 3.51 22.11 5.75
CA VAL A 232 2.46 21.13 5.39
C VAL A 232 2.81 20.41 4.09
N ASP A 233 3.30 21.12 3.08
CA ASP A 233 3.75 20.51 1.81
C ASP A 233 4.96 19.60 2.02
N ALA A 234 5.88 19.97 2.91
CA ALA A 234 7.00 19.12 3.27
C ALA A 234 6.54 17.78 3.86
N LEU A 235 5.61 17.83 4.83
CA LEU A 235 5.11 16.65 5.52
C LEU A 235 4.22 15.78 4.63
N GLN A 236 3.30 16.39 3.87
CA GLN A 236 2.33 15.67 3.04
C GLN A 236 2.93 15.14 1.74
N ASN A 237 3.75 15.93 1.06
CA ASN A 237 4.17 15.66 -0.31
C ASN A 237 5.67 15.38 -0.44
N ARG A 238 6.52 16.26 0.11
CA ARG A 238 7.98 16.21 -0.17
C ARG A 238 8.72 15.16 0.64
N GLN A 239 8.22 14.73 1.79
CA GLN A 239 8.88 13.69 2.59
C GLN A 239 8.94 12.35 1.85
N GLY A 240 7.89 11.98 1.11
CA GLY A 240 7.89 10.79 0.25
C GLY A 240 8.52 11.03 -1.12
N SER A 241 8.12 12.10 -1.81
CA SER A 241 8.58 12.37 -3.19
C SER A 241 10.03 12.88 -3.27
N GLY A 242 10.51 13.57 -2.24
CA GLY A 242 11.88 14.07 -2.13
C GLY A 242 12.89 12.97 -1.89
N VAL A 243 12.54 11.93 -1.12
CA VAL A 243 13.35 10.69 -0.97
C VAL A 243 13.46 9.94 -2.31
N LEU A 244 12.48 10.10 -3.19
CA LEU A 244 12.43 9.49 -4.52
C LEU A 244 12.95 10.40 -5.64
N GLY A 245 13.48 11.59 -5.31
CA GLY A 245 14.11 12.50 -6.27
C GLY A 245 13.16 13.23 -7.23
N LEU A 246 11.86 13.33 -6.93
CA LEU A 246 10.85 13.92 -7.84
C LEU A 246 10.37 15.35 -7.46
N GLY A 247 11.00 16.02 -6.50
CA GLY A 247 10.68 17.39 -6.10
C GLY A 247 11.78 18.41 -6.44
N PRO A 248 11.46 19.70 -6.69
CA PRO A 248 12.47 20.74 -6.74
C PRO A 248 13.20 20.83 -5.39
N VAL A 249 14.52 20.68 -5.42
CA VAL A 249 15.38 20.69 -4.24
C VAL A 249 15.60 22.13 -3.78
N HIS A 250 14.87 22.57 -2.76
CA HIS A 250 15.21 23.76 -1.99
C HIS A 250 15.36 23.40 -0.52
N GLY A 251 16.60 23.47 0.01
CA GLY A 251 16.94 23.22 1.41
C GLY A 251 17.88 22.02 1.64
N PRO A 252 18.53 21.92 2.82
CA PRO A 252 19.48 20.87 3.12
C PRO A 252 18.79 19.50 3.24
N ARG A 253 19.41 18.48 2.63
CA ARG A 253 18.93 17.10 2.58
C ARG A 253 18.94 16.46 3.98
N PRO A 254 17.85 15.82 4.41
CA PRO A 254 17.94 14.80 5.45
C PRO A 254 18.44 13.49 4.81
N LEU A 255 19.71 13.15 5.07
CA LEU A 255 20.35 11.85 4.88
C LEU A 255 20.53 11.33 3.43
N ASP A 256 21.80 11.19 3.03
CA ASP A 256 22.22 10.60 1.76
C ASP A 256 21.91 9.09 1.70
N LEU A 257 20.79 8.74 1.06
CA LEU A 257 20.44 7.39 0.61
C LEU A 257 19.87 7.51 -0.80
N PHE A 258 20.72 7.63 -1.82
CA PHE A 258 20.30 7.83 -3.22
C PHE A 258 20.64 6.64 -4.12
N HIS A 259 19.62 6.12 -4.81
CA HIS A 259 19.78 5.36 -6.06
C HIS A 259 18.66 5.76 -7.06
N PRO A 260 18.97 6.11 -8.33
CA PRO A 260 18.08 6.84 -9.23
C PRO A 260 17.02 6.01 -9.99
N GLU A 261 16.61 4.83 -9.53
CA GLU A 261 15.81 3.89 -10.35
C GLU A 261 14.44 3.48 -9.77
N VAL A 262 13.89 4.26 -8.85
CA VAL A 262 12.65 3.92 -8.14
C VAL A 262 11.43 4.54 -8.85
N GLY A 263 10.51 3.70 -9.34
CA GLY A 263 9.28 4.14 -10.00
C GLY A 263 8.20 4.59 -9.02
N ILE A 264 7.35 5.53 -9.42
CA ILE A 264 6.17 5.98 -8.65
C ILE A 264 4.90 5.74 -9.46
N VAL A 265 3.85 5.23 -8.80
CA VAL A 265 2.48 5.33 -9.31
C VAL A 265 1.83 6.56 -8.68
N LEU A 266 1.64 7.61 -9.48
CA LEU A 266 1.08 8.88 -9.02
C LEU A 266 -0.46 8.84 -9.05
N ALA A 267 -1.08 9.21 -7.94
CA ALA A 267 -2.45 9.72 -7.92
C ALA A 267 -2.36 11.26 -7.90
N GLN A 268 -2.81 11.94 -8.98
CA GLN A 268 -2.81 13.41 -9.06
C GLN A 268 -4.25 13.95 -9.05
N LEU A 269 -4.48 14.96 -8.21
CA LEU A 269 -5.77 15.58 -7.93
C LEU A 269 -5.90 16.97 -8.58
N ARG A 270 -7.13 17.34 -8.96
CA ARG A 270 -7.48 18.73 -9.30
C ARG A 270 -8.90 19.01 -8.82
N GLN A 271 -9.12 19.92 -7.86
CA GLN A 271 -10.41 20.62 -7.67
C GLN A 271 -10.28 22.03 -7.04
N ARG A 272 -11.35 22.81 -7.21
CA ARG A 272 -11.63 24.15 -6.67
C ARG A 272 -12.93 24.06 -5.85
N GLY A 273 -12.92 24.53 -4.59
CA GLY A 273 -14.12 24.67 -3.76
C GLY A 273 -13.77 25.17 -2.35
N PRO A 274 -14.59 26.07 -1.74
CA PRO A 274 -14.20 26.80 -0.54
C PRO A 274 -14.63 26.09 0.76
N ARG A 275 -13.81 26.30 1.80
CA ARG A 275 -13.98 25.93 3.22
C ARG A 275 -13.59 24.49 3.58
N PHE A 276 -12.62 24.43 4.49
CA PHE A 276 -12.06 23.29 5.22
C PHE A 276 -12.87 21.99 5.11
N GLY A 277 -12.38 21.08 4.28
CA GLY A 277 -12.90 19.73 4.12
C GLY A 277 -11.77 18.80 3.69
N VAL A 278 -11.44 17.83 4.54
CA VAL A 278 -10.54 16.72 4.21
C VAL A 278 -11.28 15.82 3.22
N GLY A 279 -10.83 15.76 1.97
CA GLY A 279 -11.58 15.13 0.88
C GLY A 279 -10.75 14.17 0.01
N GLY A 280 -11.08 12.87 0.12
CA GLY A 280 -11.38 11.92 -0.96
C GLY A 280 -10.32 11.54 -2.01
N PHE A 281 -10.10 10.22 -2.15
CA PHE A 281 -9.11 9.56 -3.02
C PHE A 281 -9.66 9.15 -4.41
N GLY A 282 -8.83 9.18 -5.46
CA GLY A 282 -9.19 8.57 -6.76
C GLY A 282 -8.12 8.57 -7.86
N GLY A 283 -7.94 7.41 -8.50
CA GLY A 283 -7.38 7.20 -9.86
C GLY A 283 -5.87 6.97 -10.01
N GLN A 284 -5.48 5.81 -10.53
CA GLN A 284 -4.10 5.47 -10.94
C GLN A 284 -4.00 5.37 -12.47
N SER A 285 -2.87 5.80 -13.04
CA SER A 285 -2.50 5.52 -14.44
C SER A 285 -1.11 4.91 -14.51
N THR A 286 -0.96 3.78 -15.18
CA THR A 286 0.34 3.20 -15.57
C THR A 286 0.33 2.89 -17.06
N SER A 287 1.47 3.09 -17.71
CA SER A 287 1.70 2.70 -19.11
C SER A 287 3.03 1.95 -19.20
N GLY A 288 2.98 0.65 -19.50
CA GLY A 288 4.16 -0.15 -19.78
C GLY A 288 3.94 -1.64 -19.54
N GLY A 289 3.45 -2.36 -20.54
CA GLY A 289 3.39 -3.83 -20.49
C GLY A 289 4.76 -4.46 -20.74
N CYS A 290 5.05 -5.56 -20.04
CA CYS A 290 6.23 -6.38 -20.29
C CYS A 290 5.93 -7.41 -21.40
N GLY A 291 6.88 -7.63 -22.31
CA GLY A 291 6.71 -8.55 -23.44
C GLY A 291 6.48 -9.99 -22.97
N HIS A 292 5.30 -10.53 -23.23
CA HIS A 292 5.01 -11.95 -23.06
C HIS A 292 5.60 -12.75 -24.23
N GLU A 293 6.72 -13.44 -24.02
CA GLU A 293 7.06 -14.61 -24.83
C GLU A 293 6.29 -15.81 -24.29
N ALA A 294 5.17 -16.12 -24.95
CA ALA A 294 4.42 -17.33 -24.70
C ALA A 294 5.31 -18.57 -24.93
N ARG A 295 5.69 -19.26 -23.84
CA ARG A 295 6.30 -20.59 -23.94
C ARG A 295 5.20 -21.60 -24.25
N GLY A 296 5.02 -21.88 -25.53
CA GLY A 296 4.23 -23.02 -25.99
C GLY A 296 4.87 -24.35 -25.55
N ARG A 297 4.03 -25.26 -25.05
CA ARG A 297 4.13 -26.71 -25.23
C ARG A 297 2.74 -27.25 -25.50
#